data_AF-A0A4W5L9G6-F1
#
_entry.id   AF-A0A4W5L9G6-F1
#
_cell.length_a   1.000
_cell.length_b   1.000
_cell.length_c   1.000
_cell.angle_alpha   90.00
_cell.angle_beta   90.00
_cell.angle_gamma   90.00
#
_symmetry.space_group_name_H-M   'P 1'
#
loop_
_entity.id
_entity.type
_entity.pdbx_description
1 polymer ?
#
loop_
_entity_poly.entity_id
_entity_poly.type
_entity_poly.pdbx_seq_one_letter_code
_entity_poly.pdbx_strand_id
1 'polypeptide(L)'
;TVLSPRGTRPVEHGYKADKCATERSWPFCSDDDWGPKCPSGCRIQGLVDKADHSLLKRIEKIRKLLDQSRAKHRSRLTSNAGEILYRDDNSFYDLAERLRQRIVDIKIKIDRQLRILNALKTSIKDQVIEMQRMEVRFV
;
A
#
# COMPACT_ATOMS: atom_id res chain seq x y z
N THR A 1 -12.35 -69.32 -20.67
CA THR A 1 -12.07 -68.08 -21.43
C THR A 1 -10.67 -67.62 -21.08
N VAL A 2 -9.76 -67.63 -22.05
CA VAL A 2 -8.32 -67.40 -21.82
C VAL A 2 -8.08 -65.92 -21.54
N LEU A 3 -7.73 -65.59 -20.30
CA LEU A 3 -7.24 -64.26 -19.92
C LEU A 3 -5.80 -64.12 -20.46
N SER A 4 -5.59 -63.23 -21.44
CA SER A 4 -4.23 -62.92 -21.89
C SER A 4 -3.40 -62.30 -20.75
N PRO A 5 -2.12 -62.67 -20.59
CA PRO A 5 -1.26 -62.24 -19.47
C PRO A 5 -0.80 -60.78 -19.52
N ARG A 6 -1.29 -59.99 -20.48
CA ARG A 6 -1.04 -58.55 -20.56
C ARG A 6 -2.33 -57.84 -20.24
N GLY A 7 -2.35 -57.10 -19.13
CA GLY A 7 -3.46 -56.20 -18.79
C GLY A 7 -3.82 -55.27 -19.96
N THR A 8 -5.04 -54.75 -19.94
CA THR A 8 -5.55 -53.83 -20.97
C THR A 8 -4.55 -52.73 -21.26
N ARG A 9 -4.03 -52.70 -22.49
CA ARG A 9 -3.10 -51.67 -22.97
C ARG A 9 -3.76 -50.30 -22.83
N PRO A 10 -3.02 -49.26 -22.39
CA PRO A 10 -3.53 -47.89 -22.42
C PRO A 10 -3.99 -47.56 -23.84
N VAL A 11 -5.27 -47.21 -23.97
CA VAL A 11 -5.88 -46.81 -25.24
C VAL A 11 -5.29 -45.45 -25.61
N GLU A 12 -4.76 -45.32 -26.83
CA GLU A 12 -4.16 -44.07 -27.29
C GLU A 12 -5.16 -42.91 -27.27
N HIS A 13 -4.65 -41.71 -26.95
CA HIS A 13 -5.44 -40.50 -26.84
C HIS A 13 -6.01 -40.13 -28.22
N GLY A 14 -7.33 -40.30 -28.39
CA GLY A 14 -8.01 -40.03 -29.66
C GLY A 14 -8.50 -41.28 -30.40
N TYR A 15 -8.22 -42.49 -29.92
CA TYR A 15 -8.82 -43.71 -30.46
C TYR A 15 -10.33 -43.72 -30.18
N LYS A 16 -11.13 -43.44 -31.21
CA LYS A 16 -12.57 -43.66 -31.21
C LYS A 16 -12.83 -44.82 -32.14
N ALA A 17 -13.26 -45.96 -31.61
CA ALA A 17 -13.79 -47.01 -32.46
C ALA A 17 -15.05 -46.46 -33.15
N ASP A 18 -15.10 -46.47 -34.49
CA ASP A 18 -16.22 -45.92 -35.29
C ASP A 18 -17.60 -46.50 -34.91
N LYS A 19 -17.62 -47.66 -34.24
CA LYS A 19 -18.84 -48.34 -33.78
C LYS A 19 -19.26 -48.00 -32.35
N CYS A 20 -18.39 -47.38 -31.54
CA CYS A 20 -18.63 -47.15 -30.11
C CYS A 20 -19.82 -46.21 -29.84
N ALA A 21 -20.08 -45.25 -30.72
CA ALA A 21 -21.23 -44.35 -30.60
C ALA A 21 -22.52 -44.92 -31.21
N THR A 22 -22.40 -45.92 -32.08
CA THR A 22 -23.47 -46.43 -32.94
C THR A 22 -24.22 -47.61 -32.30
N GLU A 23 -23.58 -48.32 -31.37
CA GLU A 23 -24.20 -49.34 -30.51
C GLU A 23 -25.02 -48.69 -29.38
N ARG A 24 -26.15 -48.07 -29.75
CA ARG A 24 -27.02 -47.31 -28.83
C ARG A 24 -28.17 -48.11 -28.21
N SER A 25 -28.23 -49.43 -28.43
CA SER A 25 -29.37 -50.27 -28.00
C SER A 25 -29.32 -50.67 -26.51
N TRP A 26 -28.80 -49.82 -25.63
CA TRP A 26 -28.76 -50.08 -24.19
C TRP A 26 -29.96 -49.41 -23.49
N PRO A 27 -30.69 -50.11 -22.60
CA PRO A 27 -31.74 -49.50 -21.80
C PRO A 27 -31.15 -48.45 -20.85
N PHE A 28 -31.98 -47.50 -20.40
CA PHE A 28 -31.59 -46.58 -19.34
C PHE A 28 -31.24 -47.32 -18.06
N CYS A 29 -30.21 -46.84 -17.35
CA CYS A 29 -29.84 -47.40 -16.06
C CYS A 29 -30.86 -46.99 -14.98
N SER A 30 -31.17 -47.91 -14.07
CA SER A 30 -31.84 -47.62 -12.79
C SER A 30 -30.81 -47.36 -11.70
N ASP A 31 -31.24 -46.90 -10.52
CA ASP A 31 -30.35 -46.72 -9.36
C ASP A 31 -29.70 -48.04 -8.91
N ASP A 32 -30.41 -49.17 -9.04
CA ASP A 32 -29.90 -50.51 -8.72
C ASP A 32 -28.78 -50.99 -9.66
N ASP A 33 -28.65 -50.36 -10.83
CA ASP A 33 -27.57 -50.67 -11.78
C ASP A 33 -26.23 -50.04 -11.35
N TRP A 34 -26.25 -49.10 -10.41
CA TRP A 34 -25.04 -48.45 -9.93
C TRP A 34 -24.24 -49.38 -9.02
N GLY A 35 -23.00 -49.68 -9.41
CA GLY A 35 -22.14 -50.65 -8.73
C GLY A 35 -21.90 -51.89 -9.60
N PRO A 36 -22.94 -52.65 -9.99
CA PRO A 36 -22.82 -53.70 -11.00
C PRO A 36 -22.44 -53.16 -12.38
N LYS A 37 -23.04 -52.03 -12.80
CA LYS A 37 -22.67 -51.30 -14.03
C LYS A 37 -21.85 -50.07 -13.65
N CYS A 38 -20.62 -50.02 -14.14
CA CYS A 38 -19.68 -48.93 -13.90
C CYS A 38 -19.21 -48.30 -15.21
N PRO A 39 -18.96 -46.98 -15.25
CA PRO A 39 -18.35 -46.32 -16.39
C PRO A 39 -16.95 -46.88 -16.67
N SER A 40 -16.53 -46.82 -17.92
CA SER A 40 -15.20 -47.30 -18.31
C SER A 40 -14.08 -46.50 -17.64
N GLY A 41 -12.97 -47.16 -17.32
CA GLY A 41 -11.82 -46.54 -16.69
C GLY A 41 -11.25 -45.38 -17.51
N CYS A 42 -11.27 -45.45 -18.84
CA CYS A 42 -10.85 -44.36 -19.71
C CYS A 42 -11.73 -43.10 -19.56
N ARG A 43 -13.06 -43.29 -19.39
CA ARG A 43 -14.00 -42.20 -19.15
C ARG A 43 -13.72 -41.53 -17.81
N ILE A 44 -13.52 -42.32 -16.77
CA ILE A 44 -13.23 -41.81 -15.42
C ILE A 44 -11.87 -41.11 -15.39
N GLN A 45 -10.82 -41.73 -15.95
CA GLN A 45 -9.49 -41.12 -16.01
C GLN A 45 -9.53 -39.76 -16.69
N GLY A 46 -10.19 -39.64 -17.84
CA GLY A 46 -10.32 -38.35 -18.53
C GLY A 46 -11.12 -37.31 -17.74
N LEU A 47 -12.08 -37.72 -16.90
CA LEU A 47 -12.81 -36.82 -16.00
C LEU A 47 -11.94 -36.38 -14.82
N VAL A 48 -11.17 -37.30 -14.23
CA VAL A 48 -10.22 -37.00 -13.14
C VAL A 48 -9.14 -36.05 -13.64
N ASP A 49 -8.48 -36.36 -14.76
CA ASP A 49 -7.42 -35.52 -15.34
C ASP A 49 -7.93 -34.11 -15.66
N LYS A 50 -9.15 -34.01 -16.20
CA LYS A 50 -9.79 -32.72 -16.49
C LYS A 50 -10.08 -31.92 -15.22
N ALA A 51 -10.57 -32.60 -14.18
CA ALA A 51 -10.85 -31.97 -12.89
C ALA A 51 -9.55 -31.49 -12.24
N ASP A 52 -8.53 -32.33 -12.19
CA ASP A 52 -7.21 -32.02 -11.63
C ASP A 52 -6.57 -30.84 -12.33
N HIS A 53 -6.55 -30.84 -13.68
CA HIS A 53 -6.02 -29.71 -14.44
C HIS A 53 -6.79 -28.41 -14.14
N SER A 54 -8.11 -28.46 -14.02
CA SER A 54 -8.93 -27.28 -13.68
C SER A 54 -8.63 -26.78 -12.27
N LEU A 55 -8.47 -27.69 -11.31
CA LEU A 55 -8.16 -27.36 -9.92
C LEU A 55 -6.76 -26.74 -9.79
N LEU A 56 -5.75 -27.32 -10.42
CA LEU A 56 -4.39 -26.78 -10.43
C LEU A 56 -4.34 -25.37 -11.00
N LYS A 57 -5.03 -25.11 -12.12
CA LYS A 57 -5.14 -23.78 -12.72
C LYS A 57 -5.80 -22.76 -11.78
N ARG A 58 -6.82 -23.18 -11.02
CA ARG A 58 -7.47 -22.34 -10.00
C ARG A 58 -6.53 -22.03 -8.84
N ILE A 59 -5.82 -23.03 -8.34
CA ILE A 59 -4.85 -22.88 -7.24
C ILE A 59 -3.74 -21.89 -7.64
N GLU A 60 -3.20 -22.02 -8.84
CA GLU A 60 -2.16 -21.11 -9.35
C GLU A 60 -2.68 -19.66 -9.46
N LYS A 61 -3.90 -19.47 -9.95
CA LYS A 61 -4.54 -18.15 -9.99
C LYS A 61 -4.69 -17.54 -8.60
N ILE A 62 -5.10 -18.33 -7.60
CA ILE A 62 -5.23 -17.87 -6.21
C ILE A 62 -3.86 -17.45 -5.65
N ARG A 63 -2.81 -18.27 -5.86
CA ARG A 63 -1.45 -17.93 -5.43
C ARG A 63 -0.96 -16.62 -6.05
N LYS A 64 -1.14 -16.45 -7.35
CA LYS A 64 -0.76 -15.22 -8.06
C LYS A 64 -1.47 -13.97 -7.51
N LEU A 65 -2.76 -14.07 -7.21
CA LEU A 65 -3.52 -12.96 -6.62
C LEU A 65 -3.04 -12.64 -5.19
N LEU A 66 -2.71 -13.66 -4.40
CA LEU A 66 -2.18 -13.48 -3.05
C LEU A 66 -0.82 -12.77 -3.06
N ASP A 67 0.09 -13.17 -3.95
CA ASP A 67 1.41 -12.55 -4.07
C ASP A 67 1.31 -11.08 -4.51
N GLN A 68 0.43 -10.79 -5.49
CA GLN A 68 0.14 -9.42 -5.90
C GLN A 68 -0.43 -8.56 -4.75
N SER A 69 -1.33 -9.13 -3.95
CA SER A 69 -1.90 -8.45 -2.79
C SER A 69 -0.85 -8.16 -1.72
N ARG A 70 -0.01 -9.15 -1.39
CA ARG A 70 1.10 -9.00 -0.43
C ARG A 70 2.10 -7.93 -0.88
N ALA A 71 2.49 -7.93 -2.16
CA ALA A 71 3.38 -6.91 -2.72
C ALA A 71 2.78 -5.49 -2.59
N LYS A 72 1.50 -5.33 -2.95
CA LYS A 72 0.78 -4.05 -2.83
C LYS A 72 0.57 -3.60 -1.38
N HIS A 73 0.33 -4.53 -0.46
CA HIS A 73 0.17 -4.22 0.95
C HIS A 73 1.49 -3.76 1.58
N ARG A 74 2.61 -4.41 1.23
CA ARG A 74 3.94 -4.02 1.69
C ARG A 74 4.35 -2.64 1.17
N SER A 75 3.98 -2.27 -0.06
CA SER A 75 4.30 -0.95 -0.62
C SER A 75 3.46 0.20 -0.07
N ARG A 76 2.20 -0.05 0.34
CA ARG A 76 1.31 0.98 0.93
C ARG A 76 1.64 1.32 2.37
N LEU A 77 2.13 0.36 3.15
CA LEU A 77 2.45 0.60 4.57
C LEU A 77 3.78 1.35 4.76
N THR A 78 4.76 1.18 3.86
CA THR A 78 6.08 1.81 4.00
C THR A 78 6.16 3.23 3.44
N SER A 79 5.35 3.56 2.42
CA SER A 79 5.37 4.90 1.80
C SER A 79 4.64 5.95 2.64
N ASN A 80 3.47 5.62 3.17
CA ASN A 80 2.62 6.64 3.80
C ASN A 80 3.04 6.96 5.26
N ALA A 81 3.55 5.98 6.02
CA ALA A 81 3.86 6.21 7.43
C ALA A 81 5.14 7.05 7.64
N GLY A 82 6.17 6.85 6.79
CA GLY A 82 7.41 7.61 6.87
C GLY A 82 7.28 9.06 6.41
N GLU A 83 6.57 9.30 5.30
CA GLU A 83 6.41 10.65 4.74
C GLU A 83 5.56 11.57 5.62
N ILE A 84 4.53 11.05 6.28
CA ILE A 84 3.68 11.86 7.18
C ILE A 84 4.45 12.30 8.42
N LEU A 85 5.25 11.41 9.03
CA LEU A 85 6.05 11.73 10.22
C LEU A 85 7.18 12.73 9.91
N TYR A 86 7.86 12.59 8.77
CA TYR A 86 8.99 13.46 8.42
C TYR A 86 8.56 14.88 7.99
N ARG A 87 7.34 15.04 7.48
CA ARG A 87 6.84 16.34 6.99
C ARG A 87 6.44 17.28 8.13
N ASP A 88 5.97 16.75 9.25
CA ASP A 88 5.54 17.53 10.41
C ASP A 88 6.75 18.14 11.15
N ASP A 89 7.82 17.36 11.32
CA ASP A 89 9.05 17.83 11.97
C ASP A 89 9.72 18.98 11.20
N ASN A 90 9.87 18.87 9.88
CA ASN A 90 10.52 19.93 9.08
C ASN A 90 9.71 21.24 9.08
N SER A 91 8.38 21.15 9.06
CA SER A 91 7.49 22.32 9.16
C SER A 91 7.66 23.05 10.50
N PHE A 92 7.77 22.30 11.60
CA PHE A 92 7.98 22.86 12.94
C PHE A 92 9.33 23.57 13.06
N TYR A 93 10.43 22.94 12.62
CA TYR A 93 11.76 23.55 12.66
C TYR A 93 11.84 24.85 11.84
N ASP A 94 11.29 24.85 10.63
CA ASP A 94 11.25 26.04 9.78
C ASP A 94 10.44 27.18 10.42
N LEU A 95 9.31 26.86 11.05
CA LEU A 95 8.49 27.84 11.74
C LEU A 95 9.22 28.42 12.96
N ALA A 96 9.85 27.57 13.76
CA ALA A 96 10.62 27.97 14.93
C ALA A 96 11.79 28.88 14.56
N GLU A 97 12.53 28.56 13.49
CA GLU A 97 13.66 29.36 13.03
C GLU A 97 13.21 30.73 12.49
N ARG A 98 12.15 30.78 11.68
CA ARG A 98 11.55 32.05 11.23
C ARG A 98 11.11 32.93 12.40
N LEU A 99 10.52 32.33 13.42
CA LEU A 99 10.06 33.05 14.61
C LEU A 99 11.24 33.58 15.41
N ARG A 100 12.30 32.79 15.58
CA ARG A 100 13.55 33.20 16.23
C ARG A 100 14.19 34.40 15.51
N GLN A 101 14.29 34.36 14.18
CA GLN A 101 14.84 35.46 13.40
C GLN A 101 14.03 36.75 13.55
N ARG A 102 12.69 36.66 13.52
CA ARG A 102 11.81 37.82 13.74
C ARG A 102 11.98 38.43 15.13
N ILE A 103 12.07 37.60 16.17
CA ILE A 103 12.28 38.06 17.55
C ILE A 103 13.62 38.82 17.66
N VAL A 104 14.68 38.29 17.04
CA VAL A 104 16.00 38.93 17.05
C VAL A 104 15.96 40.28 16.34
N ASP A 105 15.35 40.36 15.15
CA ASP A 105 15.21 41.63 14.41
C ASP A 105 14.40 42.68 15.20
N ILE A 106 13.28 42.26 15.80
CA ILE A 106 12.46 43.14 16.65
C ILE A 106 13.27 43.62 17.86
N LYS A 107 14.04 42.74 18.51
CA LYS A 107 14.90 43.11 19.64
C LYS A 107 15.93 44.17 19.23
N ILE A 108 16.61 43.99 18.10
CA ILE A 108 17.58 44.97 17.58
C ILE A 108 16.92 46.33 17.34
N LYS A 109 15.70 46.34 16.77
CA LYS A 109 14.93 47.58 16.55
C LYS A 109 14.56 48.26 17.86
N ILE A 110 14.08 47.51 18.86
CA ILE A 110 13.75 48.02 20.20
C ILE A 110 14.99 48.61 20.86
N ASP A 111 16.11 47.89 20.86
CA ASP A 111 17.36 48.34 21.48
C ASP A 111 17.85 49.64 20.84
N ARG A 112 17.72 49.78 19.52
CA ARG A 112 18.05 51.03 18.81
C ARG A 112 17.12 52.18 19.22
N GLN A 113 15.81 51.94 19.29
CA GLN A 113 14.84 52.96 19.70
C GLN A 113 15.07 53.41 21.14
N LEU A 114 15.37 52.48 22.06
CA LEU A 114 15.68 52.79 23.45
C LEU A 114 16.94 53.66 23.57
N ARG A 115 17.99 53.39 22.78
CA ARG A 115 19.20 54.24 22.77
C ARG A 115 18.89 55.67 22.32
N ILE A 116 18.11 55.82 21.25
CA ILE A 116 17.70 57.14 20.74
C ILE A 116 16.86 57.89 21.79
N LEU A 117 15.89 57.22 22.40
CA LEU A 117 15.02 57.81 23.42
C LEU A 117 15.82 58.26 24.65
N ASN A 118 16.78 57.45 25.11
CA ASN A 118 17.64 57.81 26.22
C ASN A 118 18.53 59.01 25.91
N ALA A 119 19.11 59.09 24.71
CA ALA A 119 19.91 60.24 24.28
C ALA A 119 19.09 61.54 24.18
N LEU A 120 17.86 61.43 23.67
CA LEU A 120 16.93 62.57 23.61
C LEU A 120 16.55 63.03 25.03
N LYS A 121 16.24 62.09 25.93
CA LYS A 121 15.93 62.39 27.33
C LYS A 121 17.07 63.13 28.03
N THR A 122 18.33 62.70 27.84
CA THR A 122 19.48 63.38 28.43
C THR A 122 19.66 64.78 27.84
N SER A 123 19.54 64.92 26.51
CA SER A 123 19.67 66.23 25.86
C SER A 123 18.58 67.22 26.31
N ILE A 124 17.33 66.78 26.45
CA ILE A 124 16.24 67.62 26.97
C ILE A 124 16.51 68.01 28.42
N LYS A 125 16.98 67.07 29.26
CA LYS A 125 17.30 67.37 30.65
C LYS A 125 18.37 68.46 30.75
N ASP A 126 19.43 68.35 29.95
CA ASP A 126 20.51 69.34 29.93
C ASP A 126 20.01 70.69 29.41
N GLN A 127 19.20 70.70 28.34
CA GLN A 127 18.56 71.92 27.84
C GLN A 127 17.70 72.62 28.90
N VAL A 128 16.89 71.88 29.65
CA VAL A 128 16.04 72.45 30.70
C VAL A 128 16.87 73.05 31.84
N ILE A 129 17.95 72.39 32.26
CA ILE A 129 18.85 72.93 33.29
C ILE A 129 19.51 74.22 32.83
N GLU A 130 19.98 74.28 31.58
CA GLU A 130 20.58 75.49 31.03
C GLU A 130 19.55 76.62 30.86
N MET A 131 18.31 76.32 30.45
CA MET A 131 17.23 77.31 30.41
C MET A 131 16.95 77.90 31.79
N GLN A 132 16.83 77.07 32.83
CA GLN A 132 16.63 77.54 34.21
C GLN A 132 17.78 78.41 34.69
N ARG A 133 19.03 78.05 34.37
CA ARG A 133 20.21 78.87 34.71
C ARG A 133 20.21 80.21 33.99
N MET A 134 19.78 80.23 32.72
CA MET A 134 19.64 81.47 31.97
C MET A 134 18.55 82.35 32.57
N GLU A 135 17.37 81.82 32.88
CA GLU A 135 16.28 82.59 33.50
C GLU A 135 16.72 83.26 34.81
N VAL A 136 17.42 82.55 35.71
CA VAL A 136 17.93 83.12 36.97
C VAL A 136 19.03 84.18 36.75
N ARG A 137 19.73 84.14 35.62
CA ARG A 137 20.71 85.20 35.25
C ARG A 137 20.07 86.41 34.59
N PHE A 138 18.86 86.27 34.03
CA PHE A 138 18.14 87.34 33.32
C PHE A 138 17.10 88.05 34.20
N VAL A 139 16.66 87.42 35.30
CA VAL A 139 15.80 88.00 36.36
C VAL A 139 16.67 88.59 37.47
#